data_AF-A0A9E1ZIN3-F1
#
_entry.id   AF-A0A9E1ZIN3-F1
#
_cell.length_a   1.000
_cell.length_b   1.000
_cell.length_c   1.000
_cell.angle_alpha   90.00
_cell.angle_beta   90.00
_cell.angle_gamma   90.00
#
_symmetry.space_group_name_H-M   'P 1'
#
loop_
_entity.id
_entity.type
_entity.pdbx_description
1 polymer ?
#
loop_
_entity_poly.entity_id
_entity_poly.type
_entity_poly.pdbx_seq_one_letter_code
_entity_poly.pdbx_strand_id
1 'polypeptide(L)' 'MNRLSFHSLRHSFNSMLANKGIIAGEVRQQLTGHSSDAMNQKYTHLGLERLREAVSVIPNL' A
#
# COMPACT_ATOMS: atom_id res chain seq x y z
N MET A 1 20.08 0.16 -4.65
CA MET A 1 18.93 0.78 -5.36
C MET A 1 19.18 2.27 -5.46
N ASN A 2 19.08 2.84 -6.66
CA ASN A 2 19.31 4.27 -6.88
C ASN A 2 18.15 5.08 -6.26
N ARG A 3 18.45 6.17 -5.55
CA ARG A 3 17.47 6.88 -4.70
C ARG A 3 16.35 7.52 -5.52
N LEU A 4 16.67 7.95 -6.75
CA LEU A 4 15.71 8.45 -7.73
C LEU A 4 15.78 7.55 -8.97
N SER A 5 14.74 6.73 -9.16
CA SER A 5 14.60 5.85 -10.32
C SER A 5 13.12 5.57 -10.57
N PHE A 6 12.78 5.04 -11.74
CA PHE A 6 11.43 4.55 -12.03
C PHE A 6 10.96 3.50 -11.00
N HIS A 7 11.90 2.71 -10.48
CA HIS A 7 11.62 1.74 -9.42
C HIS A 7 11.22 2.43 -8.10
N SER A 8 11.87 3.56 -7.75
CA SER A 8 11.49 4.37 -6.59
C SER A 8 10.10 4.99 -6.75
N LEU A 9 9.75 5.45 -7.94
CA LEU A 9 8.42 5.99 -8.24
C LEU A 9 7.32 4.92 -8.08
N ARG A 10 7.58 3.69 -8.55
CA ARG A 10 6.66 2.56 -8.39
C ARG A 10 6.39 2.23 -6.92
N HIS A 11 7.41 2.35 -6.06
CA HIS A 11 7.26 2.15 -4.61
C HIS A 11 6.43 3.25 -3.95
N SER A 12 6.70 4.51 -4.30
CA SER A 12 5.90 5.64 -3.81
C SER A 12 4.45 5.53 -4.24
N PHE A 13 4.20 5.18 -5.50
CA PHE A 13 2.86 4.96 -6.04
C PHE A 13 2.10 3.87 -5.28
N ASN A 14 2.70 2.69 -5.10
CA ASN A 14 2.05 1.59 -4.38
C ASN A 14 1.74 1.96 -2.92
N SER A 15 2.67 2.65 -2.25
CA SER A 15 2.52 3.10 -0.87
C SER A 15 1.40 4.15 -0.73
N MET A 16 1.29 5.08 -1.67
CA MET A 16 0.21 6.08 -1.67
C MET A 16 -1.17 5.42 -1.84
N LEU A 17 -1.28 4.44 -2.75
CA LEU A 17 -2.53 3.71 -2.94
C LEU A 17 -2.89 2.86 -1.73
N ALA A 18 -1.89 2.23 -1.08
CA ALA A 18 -2.08 1.51 0.18
C ALA A 18 -2.69 2.41 1.26
N ASN A 19 -2.14 3.62 1.41
CA ASN A 19 -2.53 4.56 2.44
C ASN A 19 -3.91 5.18 2.19
N LYS A 20 -4.28 5.44 0.93
CA LYS A 20 -5.64 5.87 0.60
C LYS A 20 -6.67 4.81 0.95
N GLY A 21 -6.32 3.53 0.97
CA GLY A 21 -7.20 2.44 1.41
C GLY A 21 -8.48 2.23 0.58
N ILE A 22 -8.63 2.95 -0.54
CA ILE A 22 -9.78 2.87 -1.45
C ILE A 22 -9.61 1.71 -2.45
N ILE A 23 -8.37 1.26 -2.68
CA ILE A 23 -8.05 0.26 -3.71
C ILE A 23 -7.56 -1.04 -3.07
N ALA A 24 -8.22 -2.15 -3.40
CA ALA A 24 -7.89 -3.49 -2.93
C ALA A 24 -6.43 -3.86 -3.28
N GLY A 25 -5.82 -4.72 -2.45
CA GLY A 25 -4.44 -5.17 -2.62
C GLY A 25 -4.16 -5.83 -3.97
N GLU A 26 -5.12 -6.60 -4.49
CA GLU A 26 -5.05 -7.26 -5.80
C GLU A 26 -5.01 -6.26 -6.97
N VAL A 27 -5.86 -5.23 -6.94
CA VAL A 27 -5.87 -4.17 -7.95
C VAL A 27 -4.54 -3.40 -7.94
N ARG A 28 -3.98 -3.13 -6.74
CA ARG A 28 -2.65 -2.51 -6.62
C ARG A 28 -1.53 -3.36 -7.22
N GLN A 29 -1.64 -4.69 -7.17
CA GLN A 29 -0.66 -5.60 -7.79
C GLN A 29 -0.68 -5.53 -9.30
N GLN A 30 -1.89 -5.56 -9.88
CA GLN A 30 -2.05 -5.46 -11.33
C GLN A 30 -1.49 -4.13 -11.85
N LEU A 31 -1.76 -3.02 -11.13
CA LEU A 31 -1.26 -1.69 -11.50
C LEU A 31 0.27 -1.54 -11.40
N THR A 32 0.91 -2.29 -10.52
CA THR A 32 2.37 -2.22 -10.28
C THR A 32 3.16 -3.32 -10.98
N GLY A 33 2.47 -4.26 -11.63
CA GLY A 33 3.08 -5.42 -12.27
C GLY A 33 3.78 -6.35 -11.29
N HIS A 34 3.33 -6.40 -10.03
CA HIS A 34 3.89 -7.33 -9.04
C HIS A 34 3.45 -8.76 -9.33
N SER A 35 4.41 -9.66 -9.55
CA SER A 35 4.15 -11.06 -9.89
C SER A 35 3.75 -11.94 -8.69
N SER A 36 3.70 -11.38 -7.48
CA SER A 36 3.36 -12.12 -6.26
C SER A 36 2.85 -11.18 -5.16
N ASP A 37 1.90 -11.68 -4.37
CA ASP A 37 1.40 -11.04 -3.14
C ASP A 37 2.52 -10.63 -2.18
N ALA A 38 3.52 -11.50 -2.01
CA ALA A 38 4.65 -11.24 -1.13
C ALA A 38 5.47 -10.02 -1.57
N MET A 39 5.54 -9.74 -2.88
CA MET A 39 6.21 -8.55 -3.41
C MET A 39 5.37 -7.29 -3.14
N ASN A 40 4.05 -7.39 -3.21
CA ASN A 40 3.15 -6.26 -2.97
C ASN A 40 3.04 -5.86 -1.50
N GLN A 41 3.09 -6.85 -0.60
CA GLN A 41 3.07 -6.65 0.84
C GLN A 41 4.30 -5.86 1.32
N LYS A 42 5.48 -6.12 0.73
CA LYS A 42 6.72 -5.36 1.03
C LYS A 42 6.59 -3.85 0.80
N TYR A 43 5.62 -3.42 -0.01
CA TYR A 43 5.38 -2.00 -0.33
C TYR A 43 4.04 -1.51 0.20
N THR A 44 3.37 -2.30 1.06
CA THR A 44 2.16 -1.90 1.77
C THR A 44 2.56 -1.40 3.16
N HIS A 45 3.27 -0.27 3.20
CA HIS A 45 3.54 0.44 4.45
C HIS A 45 2.31 1.28 4.80
N LEU A 46 1.42 0.71 5.62
CA LEU A 46 0.25 1.42 6.13
C LEU A 46 0.72 2.48 7.14
N GLY A 47 0.35 3.72 6.89
CA GLY A 47 0.55 4.83 7.80
C GLY A 47 -0.35 4.70 9.03
N LEU A 48 0.09 5.32 10.12
CA LEU A 48 -0.62 5.29 11.41
C LEU A 48 -2.05 5.81 11.30
N GLU A 49 -2.33 6.78 10.42
CA GLU A 49 -3.68 7.31 10.22
C GLU A 49 -4.64 6.24 9.71
N ARG A 50 -4.21 5.44 8.72
CA ARG A 50 -5.06 4.39 8.15
C ARG A 50 -5.31 3.25 9.12
N LEU A 51 -4.33 2.96 9.98
CA LEU A 51 -4.47 2.00 11.08
C LEU A 51 -5.44 2.53 12.13
N ARG A 52 -5.39 3.82 12.47
CA ARG A 52 -6.34 4.45 13.41
C ARG A 52 -7.76 4.44 12.87
N GLU A 53 -7.97 4.76 11.59
CA GLU A 53 -9.28 4.65 10.94
C GLU A 53 -9.82 3.22 11.01
N ALA A 54 -8.98 2.22 10.73
CA ALA A 54 -9.36 0.81 10.80
C ALA A 54 -9.75 0.38 12.22
N VAL A 55 -9.13 0.94 13.25
CA VAL A 55 -9.51 0.69 14.64
C VAL A 55 -10.80 1.44 15.02
N SER A 56 -11.02 2.65 14.50
CA SER A 56 -12.19 3.47 14.84
C SER A 56 -13.55 2.90 14.39
N VAL A 57 -13.55 1.98 13.42
CA VAL A 57 -14.79 1.29 12.99
C VAL A 57 -15.15 0.11 13.89
N ILE A 58 -14.28 -0.29 14.82
CA ILE A 58 -14.58 -1.32 15.80
C ILE A 58 -15.56 -0.70 16.82
N PRO A 59 -16.77 -1.25 17.00
CA PRO A 59 -17.72 -0.75 17.98
C PRO A 59 -17.12 -0.82 19.38
N ASN A 60 -17.31 0.22 20.19
CA ASN A 60 -16.99 0.14 21.62
C ASN A 60 -17.92 -0.89 22.28
N LEU A 61 -17.34 -1.84 23.03
CA LEU A 61 -18.07 -2.80 23.86
C LEU A 61 -18.59 -2.12 25.13
#